data_AF-A0A9E2A820-F1
#
_entry.id   AF-A0A9E2A820-F1
#
_cell.length_a   1.000
_cell.length_b   1.000
_cell.length_c   1.000
_cell.angle_alpha   90.00
_cell.angle_beta   90.00
_cell.angle_gamma   90.00
#
_symmetry.space_group_name_H-M   'P 1'
#
loop_
_entity.id
_entity.type
_entity.pdbx_description
1 polymer ?
#
loop_
_entity_poly.entity_id
_entity_poly.type
_entity_poly.pdbx_seq_one_letter_code
_entity_poly.pdbx_strand_id
1 'polypeptide(L)'
;MNRSLPHSRLAMVRVLCMLTLAVSPSLWSAPDGTAPKLFDADGNLEVTITAPWQDLMRNSEYQGTYPATLTYTDSTGTDWSHDLTVERRGIKRQEVCKMPPIRLRFEKKEVAGSPFRGQDSLKMVTHCQKSDRSDQYYILEMLAYRMYNQITDFSFRVRPLSVTYKDSEGGRDEEDRFAFLIEDDSDVGKRNDLRKLEIPRVRTSQLEKPTSSEFALFQYMIGNTDWSALAGPDPKECCHNVKLVAPRPFEEGDMIWPVAYDFDVSGIVDAPYTAPPEGLGINSVTQRLYRGYCAHSETLPAARQKFLDKKADILAVFDSDERLNARSKKRALRFIERFYDILEDDGDFERRVVMKCRK
;
A
#
# COMPACT_ATOMS: atom_id res chain seq x y z
N MET A 1 -25.72 12.47 90.39
CA MET A 1 -26.60 13.44 89.71
C MET A 1 -26.49 13.21 88.21
N ASN A 2 -27.65 13.11 87.55
CA ASN A 2 -27.87 12.77 86.14
C ASN A 2 -26.98 13.52 85.12
N ARG A 3 -26.61 12.82 84.04
CA ARG A 3 -26.78 13.17 82.60
C ARG A 3 -25.80 12.31 81.76
N SER A 4 -26.26 11.32 81.01
CA SER A 4 -26.86 11.35 79.67
C SER A 4 -25.85 10.84 78.61
N LEU A 5 -26.13 9.66 78.06
CA LEU A 5 -25.46 9.05 76.90
C LEU A 5 -25.95 9.66 75.58
N PRO A 6 -25.11 9.69 74.54
CA PRO A 6 -25.53 9.47 73.16
C PRO A 6 -24.68 8.35 72.50
N HIS A 7 -25.25 7.24 72.04
CA HIS A 7 -25.80 7.00 70.68
C HIS A 7 -24.87 7.36 69.50
N SER A 8 -24.16 6.32 69.03
CA SER A 8 -24.11 5.79 67.66
C SER A 8 -23.75 6.71 66.48
N ARG A 9 -22.74 6.30 65.71
CA ARG A 9 -22.82 6.13 64.23
C ARG A 9 -21.58 5.39 63.68
N LEU A 10 -21.77 4.13 63.29
CA LEU A 10 -20.84 3.36 62.47
C LEU A 10 -20.80 3.97 61.06
N ALA A 11 -19.61 4.34 60.58
CA ALA A 11 -19.41 4.73 59.19
C ALA A 11 -19.34 3.48 58.29
N MET A 12 -20.31 3.34 57.41
CA MET A 12 -20.38 2.26 56.41
C MET A 12 -19.47 2.64 55.24
N VAL A 13 -18.30 1.99 55.12
CA VAL A 13 -17.43 2.12 53.95
C VAL A 13 -18.09 1.39 52.78
N ARG A 14 -18.61 2.13 51.80
CA ARG A 14 -19.07 1.57 50.52
C ARG A 14 -17.84 1.34 49.63
N VAL A 15 -17.44 0.07 49.49
CA VAL A 15 -16.51 -0.36 48.44
C VAL A 15 -17.26 -0.32 47.12
N LEU A 16 -16.93 0.64 46.27
CA LEU A 16 -17.46 0.74 44.91
C LEU A 16 -16.62 -0.17 44.00
N CYS A 17 -17.08 -1.41 43.79
CA CYS A 17 -16.54 -2.26 42.73
C CYS A 17 -16.91 -1.64 41.37
N MET A 18 -15.95 -0.98 40.71
CA MET A 18 -16.08 -0.64 39.30
C MET A 18 -15.99 -1.94 38.49
N LEU A 19 -17.14 -2.42 37.97
CA LEU A 19 -17.14 -3.41 36.90
C LEU A 19 -16.57 -2.73 35.64
N THR A 20 -15.34 -3.09 35.28
CA THR A 20 -14.79 -2.81 33.95
C THR A 20 -15.54 -3.70 32.95
N LEU A 21 -16.51 -3.11 32.24
CA LEU A 21 -17.10 -3.70 31.04
C LEU A 21 -15.98 -3.88 30.02
N ALA A 22 -15.53 -5.12 29.82
CA ALA A 22 -14.70 -5.48 28.68
C ALA A 22 -15.54 -5.26 27.41
N VAL A 23 -15.25 -4.18 26.69
CA VAL A 23 -15.78 -3.97 25.35
C VAL A 23 -15.07 -4.97 24.45
N SER A 24 -15.71 -6.11 24.19
CA SER A 24 -15.28 -7.02 23.14
C SER A 24 -15.33 -6.27 21.80
N PRO A 25 -14.29 -6.35 20.95
CA PRO A 25 -14.38 -5.78 19.62
C PRO A 25 -15.49 -6.52 18.87
N SER A 26 -16.57 -5.78 18.57
CA SER A 26 -17.66 -6.26 17.74
C SER A 26 -17.09 -6.64 16.37
N LEU A 27 -17.09 -7.94 16.05
CA LEU A 27 -16.95 -8.40 14.68
C LEU A 27 -18.09 -7.78 13.88
N TRP A 28 -17.76 -6.83 13.02
CA TRP A 28 -18.72 -6.25 12.10
C TRP A 28 -19.09 -7.34 11.08
N SER A 29 -20.19 -8.07 11.33
CA SER A 29 -20.80 -8.88 10.27
C SER A 29 -21.31 -7.93 9.20
N ALA A 30 -20.81 -8.10 7.97
CA ALA A 30 -21.37 -7.44 6.82
C ALA A 30 -22.87 -7.76 6.75
N PRO A 31 -23.75 -6.74 6.58
CA PRO A 31 -25.13 -6.99 6.25
C PRO A 31 -25.15 -7.55 4.82
N ASP A 32 -25.94 -8.61 4.62
CA ASP A 32 -25.95 -9.54 3.49
C ASP A 32 -24.82 -10.57 3.56
N GLY A 33 -25.17 -11.87 3.50
CA GLY A 33 -24.24 -13.01 3.51
C GLY A 33 -23.29 -13.10 2.31
N THR A 34 -22.94 -11.96 1.71
CA THR A 34 -21.95 -11.81 0.66
C THR A 34 -20.61 -11.48 1.29
N ALA A 35 -19.55 -12.20 0.90
CA ALA A 35 -18.21 -11.90 1.38
C ALA A 35 -17.80 -10.44 1.08
N PRO A 36 -16.97 -9.78 1.92
CA PRO A 36 -16.39 -8.48 1.63
C PRO A 36 -15.73 -8.44 0.24
N LYS A 37 -15.66 -7.27 -0.40
CA LYS A 37 -14.85 -7.16 -1.63
C LYS A 37 -13.38 -7.38 -1.29
N LEU A 38 -12.60 -7.78 -2.30
CA LEU A 38 -11.20 -8.13 -2.18
C LEU A 38 -10.36 -7.12 -1.38
N PHE A 39 -10.56 -5.81 -1.61
CA PHE A 39 -9.81 -4.73 -0.97
C PHE A 39 -10.56 -4.05 0.19
N ASP A 40 -11.70 -4.60 0.62
CA ASP A 40 -12.37 -4.19 1.85
C ASP A 40 -11.96 -5.06 3.04
N ALA A 41 -11.08 -6.04 2.83
CA ALA A 41 -10.58 -6.93 3.86
C ALA A 41 -9.05 -6.98 3.86
N ASP A 42 -8.45 -6.91 5.05
CA ASP A 42 -7.00 -6.81 5.23
C ASP A 42 -6.28 -8.16 5.49
N GLY A 43 -7.04 -9.23 5.72
CA GLY A 43 -6.51 -10.56 6.02
C GLY A 43 -5.73 -11.18 4.85
N ASN A 44 -4.87 -12.16 5.16
CA ASN A 44 -4.22 -12.98 4.15
C ASN A 44 -5.26 -13.83 3.39
N LEU A 45 -5.12 -13.97 2.08
CA LEU A 45 -5.90 -14.92 1.29
C LEU A 45 -4.98 -16.03 0.78
N GLU A 46 -5.27 -17.26 1.15
CA GLU A 46 -4.57 -18.43 0.63
C GLU A 46 -5.18 -18.82 -0.71
N VAL A 47 -4.35 -18.91 -1.74
CA VAL A 47 -4.80 -19.17 -3.11
C VAL A 47 -3.88 -20.18 -3.80
N THR A 48 -4.45 -20.99 -4.67
CA THR A 48 -3.67 -21.75 -5.67
C THR A 48 -3.88 -21.12 -7.04
N ILE A 49 -2.79 -20.85 -7.75
CA ILE A 49 -2.85 -20.42 -9.15
C ILE A 49 -2.21 -21.50 -10.02
N THR A 50 -3.04 -22.11 -10.85
CA THR A 50 -2.61 -23.11 -11.84
C THR A 50 -2.39 -22.43 -13.18
N ALA A 51 -1.18 -22.51 -13.74
CA ALA A 51 -0.82 -21.93 -15.04
C ALA A 51 0.43 -22.64 -15.60
N PRO A 52 0.80 -22.48 -16.88
CA PRO A 52 2.05 -23.02 -17.41
C PRO A 52 3.25 -22.17 -16.96
N TRP A 53 3.53 -22.15 -15.65
CA TRP A 53 4.52 -21.27 -15.01
C TRP A 53 5.92 -21.45 -15.59
N GLN A 54 6.32 -22.69 -15.86
CA GLN A 54 7.61 -22.98 -16.48
C GLN A 54 7.71 -22.38 -17.89
N ASP A 55 6.65 -22.41 -18.69
CA ASP A 55 6.66 -21.76 -20.00
C ASP A 55 6.67 -20.23 -19.85
N LEU A 56 5.81 -19.66 -19.01
CA LEU A 56 5.77 -18.22 -18.74
C LEU A 56 7.14 -17.67 -18.29
N MET A 57 7.85 -18.41 -17.44
CA MET A 57 9.18 -18.02 -16.97
C MET A 57 10.25 -18.16 -18.06
N ARG A 58 10.23 -19.24 -18.85
CA ARG A 58 11.23 -19.53 -19.90
C ARG A 58 11.06 -18.66 -21.14
N ASN A 59 9.82 -18.43 -21.56
CA ASN A 59 9.49 -17.72 -22.79
C ASN A 59 9.44 -16.20 -22.55
N SER A 60 10.60 -15.60 -22.28
CA SER A 60 10.70 -14.16 -21.98
C SER A 60 10.34 -13.23 -23.13
N GLU A 61 10.37 -13.73 -24.36
CA GLU A 61 9.98 -12.97 -25.55
C GLU A 61 8.45 -12.88 -25.70
N TYR A 62 7.71 -13.85 -25.18
CA TYR A 62 6.25 -13.82 -25.20
C TYR A 62 5.68 -12.94 -24.10
N GLN A 63 5.07 -11.83 -24.50
CA GLN A 63 4.41 -10.85 -23.62
C GLN A 63 2.88 -10.98 -23.64
N GLY A 64 2.35 -12.08 -24.20
CA GLY A 64 0.92 -12.35 -24.23
C GLY A 64 0.42 -12.99 -22.94
N THR A 65 -0.79 -13.53 -23.01
CA THR A 65 -1.51 -14.08 -21.86
C THR A 65 -1.51 -15.60 -21.88
N TYR A 66 -1.37 -16.21 -20.71
CA TYR A 66 -1.46 -17.64 -20.50
C TYR A 66 -2.76 -18.01 -19.78
N PRO A 67 -3.46 -19.08 -20.18
CA PRO A 67 -4.63 -19.56 -19.45
C PRO A 67 -4.22 -19.99 -18.04
N ALA A 68 -5.09 -19.70 -17.07
CA ALA A 68 -4.87 -20.04 -15.68
C ALA A 68 -6.19 -20.25 -14.93
N THR A 69 -6.10 -20.92 -13.79
CA THR A 69 -7.21 -21.05 -12.84
C THR A 69 -6.75 -20.59 -11.45
N LEU A 70 -7.56 -19.77 -10.79
CA LEU A 70 -7.37 -19.33 -9.40
C LEU A 70 -8.40 -20.03 -8.53
N THR A 71 -7.94 -20.74 -7.50
CA THR A 71 -8.81 -21.37 -6.49
C THR A 71 -8.50 -20.88 -5.09
N TYR A 72 -9.54 -20.71 -4.27
CA TYR A 72 -9.42 -20.29 -2.87
C TYR A 72 -10.71 -20.56 -2.10
N THR A 73 -10.63 -20.55 -0.77
CA THR A 73 -11.79 -20.54 0.13
C THR A 73 -11.92 -19.14 0.73
N ASP A 74 -13.11 -18.55 0.68
CA ASP A 74 -13.34 -17.21 1.23
C ASP A 74 -13.61 -17.24 2.75
N SER A 75 -13.79 -16.04 3.33
CA SER A 75 -14.04 -15.89 4.77
C SER A 75 -15.36 -16.49 5.26
N THR A 76 -16.27 -16.85 4.35
CA THR A 76 -17.54 -17.53 4.66
C THR A 76 -17.41 -19.05 4.61
N GLY A 77 -16.25 -19.56 4.18
CA GLY A 77 -16.01 -20.99 3.94
C GLY A 77 -16.47 -21.45 2.56
N THR A 78 -16.79 -20.53 1.64
CA THR A 78 -17.19 -20.87 0.27
C THR A 78 -15.96 -21.06 -0.60
N ASP A 79 -15.89 -22.19 -1.31
CA ASP A 79 -14.84 -22.48 -2.28
C ASP A 79 -15.15 -21.81 -3.63
N TRP A 80 -14.15 -21.15 -4.18
CA TRP A 80 -14.20 -20.47 -5.47
C TRP A 80 -13.16 -21.03 -6.42
N SER A 81 -13.53 -21.13 -7.70
CA SER A 81 -12.64 -21.44 -8.81
C SER A 81 -12.96 -20.47 -9.95
N HIS A 82 -11.96 -19.74 -10.41
CA HIS A 82 -12.11 -18.77 -11.49
C HIS A 82 -11.13 -19.07 -12.61
N ASP A 83 -11.66 -19.18 -13.83
CA ASP A 83 -10.83 -19.14 -15.02
C ASP A 83 -10.40 -17.71 -15.30
N LEU A 84 -9.10 -17.55 -15.60
CA LEU A 84 -8.47 -16.26 -15.82
C LEU A 84 -7.29 -16.42 -16.78
N THR A 85 -6.61 -15.30 -17.07
CA THR A 85 -5.29 -15.37 -17.71
C THR A 85 -4.23 -14.66 -16.89
N VAL A 86 -3.00 -15.16 -16.96
CA VAL A 86 -1.83 -14.55 -16.35
C VAL A 86 -0.89 -14.03 -17.43
N GLU A 87 -0.32 -12.85 -17.22
CA GLU A 87 0.69 -12.27 -18.11
C GLU A 87 1.84 -11.67 -17.32
N ARG A 88 3.01 -11.59 -17.96
CA ARG A 88 4.16 -10.86 -17.45
C ARG A 88 3.89 -9.36 -17.49
N ARG A 89 4.41 -8.61 -16.53
CA ARG A 89 4.32 -7.13 -16.52
C ARG A 89 5.63 -6.48 -16.08
N GLY A 90 5.75 -5.18 -16.37
CA GLY A 90 6.91 -4.37 -16.00
C GLY A 90 8.08 -4.54 -16.98
N ILE A 91 9.16 -3.78 -16.79
CA ILE A 91 10.33 -3.80 -17.68
C ILE A 91 11.54 -4.33 -16.89
N LYS A 92 12.09 -3.51 -15.99
CA LYS A 92 13.30 -3.81 -15.19
C LYS A 92 13.25 -5.16 -14.48
N ARG A 93 12.16 -5.46 -13.76
CA ARG A 93 12.04 -6.72 -13.00
C ARG A 93 11.93 -7.95 -13.91
N GLN A 94 11.49 -7.82 -15.16
CA GLN A 94 11.53 -8.94 -16.10
C GLN A 94 12.95 -9.32 -16.52
N GLU A 95 13.89 -8.37 -16.48
CA GLU A 95 15.30 -8.59 -16.87
C GLU A 95 16.11 -9.30 -15.77
N VAL A 96 15.73 -9.10 -14.49
CA VAL A 96 16.52 -9.55 -13.33
C VAL A 96 15.85 -10.62 -12.46
N CYS A 97 14.54 -10.83 -12.60
CA CYS A 97 13.78 -11.78 -11.78
C CYS A 97 13.59 -13.13 -12.46
N LYS A 98 13.66 -14.20 -11.64
CA LYS A 98 13.30 -15.55 -12.08
C LYS A 98 11.80 -15.70 -12.25
N MET A 99 11.05 -15.20 -11.27
CA MET A 99 9.60 -15.06 -11.37
C MET A 99 9.30 -13.59 -11.69
N PRO A 100 8.78 -13.29 -12.90
CA PRO A 100 8.49 -11.92 -13.29
C PRO A 100 7.30 -11.37 -12.49
N PRO A 101 7.11 -10.05 -12.44
CA PRO A 101 5.87 -9.49 -11.94
C PRO A 101 4.69 -9.99 -12.78
N ILE A 102 3.57 -10.31 -12.13
CA ILE A 102 2.42 -10.94 -12.76
C ILE A 102 1.24 -9.98 -12.79
N ARG A 103 0.44 -10.03 -13.86
CA ARG A 103 -0.91 -9.48 -13.90
C ARG A 103 -1.90 -10.65 -14.05
N LEU A 104 -2.97 -10.61 -13.26
CA LEU A 104 -4.12 -11.50 -13.35
C LEU A 104 -5.24 -10.79 -14.11
N ARG A 105 -5.84 -11.45 -15.12
CA ARG A 105 -6.96 -10.90 -15.90
C ARG A 105 -8.18 -11.80 -15.80
N PHE A 106 -9.29 -11.23 -15.36
CA PHE A 106 -10.54 -11.91 -15.13
C PHE A 106 -11.60 -11.45 -16.13
N GLU A 107 -12.47 -12.37 -16.55
CA GLU A 107 -13.75 -11.98 -17.13
C GLU A 107 -14.71 -11.61 -16.00
N LYS A 108 -15.38 -10.44 -16.07
CA LYS A 108 -16.22 -9.92 -14.96
C LYS A 108 -17.32 -10.88 -14.50
N LYS A 109 -17.85 -11.68 -15.42
CA LYS A 109 -18.87 -12.71 -15.11
C LYS A 109 -18.31 -13.86 -14.28
N GLU A 110 -17.03 -14.21 -14.45
CA GLU A 110 -16.39 -15.35 -13.77
C GLU A 110 -16.17 -15.07 -12.29
N VAL A 111 -15.99 -13.80 -11.94
CA VAL A 111 -15.78 -13.35 -10.56
C VAL A 111 -17.04 -12.76 -9.92
N ALA A 112 -18.20 -12.90 -10.55
CA ALA A 112 -19.46 -12.37 -10.01
C ALA A 112 -19.82 -13.07 -8.69
N GLY A 113 -20.27 -12.29 -7.70
CA GLY A 113 -20.64 -12.80 -6.37
C GLY A 113 -19.46 -13.14 -5.45
N SER A 114 -18.24 -13.27 -5.97
CA SER A 114 -17.06 -13.59 -5.17
C SER A 114 -16.41 -12.34 -4.56
N PRO A 115 -15.42 -12.49 -3.66
CA PRO A 115 -14.55 -11.40 -3.25
C PRO A 115 -13.93 -10.61 -4.42
N PHE A 116 -13.65 -11.26 -5.55
CA PHE A 116 -13.05 -10.65 -6.75
C PHE A 116 -14.07 -9.91 -7.64
N ARG A 117 -15.34 -9.83 -7.24
CA ARG A 117 -16.39 -9.17 -8.04
C ARG A 117 -16.01 -7.75 -8.45
N GLY A 118 -16.24 -7.45 -9.72
CA GLY A 118 -15.94 -6.15 -10.32
C GLY A 118 -14.48 -5.96 -10.77
N GLN A 119 -13.58 -6.89 -10.42
CA GLN A 119 -12.20 -6.89 -10.87
C GLN A 119 -12.08 -7.48 -12.28
N ASP A 120 -11.27 -6.87 -13.14
CA ASP A 120 -10.95 -7.34 -14.49
C ASP A 120 -9.44 -7.48 -14.72
N SER A 121 -8.64 -6.64 -14.09
CA SER A 121 -7.18 -6.68 -14.19
C SER A 121 -6.55 -6.32 -12.85
N LEU A 122 -5.82 -7.27 -12.24
CA LEU A 122 -5.12 -7.05 -10.98
C LEU A 122 -3.62 -7.21 -11.14
N LYS A 123 -2.87 -6.22 -10.63
CA LYS A 123 -1.42 -6.34 -10.49
C LYS A 123 -1.12 -7.19 -9.27
N MET A 124 -0.34 -8.25 -9.46
CA MET A 124 0.23 -9.02 -8.37
C MET A 124 1.71 -8.68 -8.24
N VAL A 125 2.15 -8.41 -7.02
CA VAL A 125 3.57 -8.36 -6.65
C VAL A 125 3.91 -9.71 -6.01
N THR A 126 4.91 -10.38 -6.56
CA THR A 126 5.38 -11.69 -6.07
C THR A 126 6.90 -11.73 -6.05
N HIS A 127 7.44 -12.84 -5.55
CA HIS A 127 8.86 -13.10 -5.37
C HIS A 127 9.65 -12.95 -6.69
N CYS A 128 10.73 -12.17 -6.69
CA CYS A 128 11.68 -12.08 -7.80
C CYS A 128 12.66 -13.27 -7.82
N GLN A 129 13.06 -13.69 -6.61
CA GLN A 129 14.00 -14.78 -6.32
C GLN A 129 13.40 -15.65 -5.22
N LYS A 130 13.67 -16.95 -5.24
CA LYS A 130 13.16 -17.90 -4.26
C LYS A 130 14.02 -17.86 -2.99
N SER A 131 13.72 -16.93 -2.07
CA SER A 131 14.30 -16.94 -0.71
C SER A 131 13.48 -16.13 0.27
N ASP A 132 13.35 -16.60 1.51
CA ASP A 132 12.63 -15.90 2.59
C ASP A 132 13.20 -14.51 2.87
N ARG A 133 14.52 -14.34 2.63
CA ARG A 133 15.17 -13.02 2.74
C ARG A 133 14.64 -12.05 1.69
N SER A 134 14.33 -12.53 0.49
CA SER A 134 13.76 -11.71 -0.58
C SER A 134 12.31 -11.34 -0.30
N ASP A 135 11.55 -12.20 0.37
CA ASP A 135 10.13 -11.96 0.68
C ASP A 135 9.94 -10.72 1.57
N GLN A 136 10.91 -10.46 2.45
CA GLN A 136 10.91 -9.27 3.30
C GLN A 136 10.84 -7.96 2.51
N TYR A 137 11.38 -7.90 1.28
CA TYR A 137 11.30 -6.69 0.45
C TYR A 137 9.87 -6.44 -0.02
N TYR A 138 9.14 -7.48 -0.42
CA TYR A 138 7.75 -7.33 -0.89
C TYR A 138 6.80 -7.10 0.28
N ILE A 139 7.08 -7.66 1.46
CA ILE A 139 6.33 -7.35 2.67
C ILE A 139 6.52 -5.85 2.99
N LEU A 140 7.75 -5.33 2.98
CA LEU A 140 8.01 -3.91 3.20
C LEU A 140 7.35 -3.01 2.15
N GLU A 141 7.33 -3.42 0.88
CA GLU A 141 6.62 -2.72 -0.20
C GLU A 141 5.11 -2.65 0.08
N MET A 142 4.49 -3.78 0.42
CA MET A 142 3.07 -3.83 0.80
C MET A 142 2.79 -2.96 2.04
N LEU A 143 3.67 -3.00 3.05
CA LEU A 143 3.51 -2.17 4.24
C LEU A 143 3.63 -0.67 3.90
N ALA A 144 4.39 -0.28 2.87
CA ALA A 144 4.39 1.10 2.39
C ALA A 144 3.01 1.53 1.86
N TYR A 145 2.32 0.67 1.11
CA TYR A 145 0.93 0.92 0.72
C TYR A 145 0.01 1.09 1.93
N ARG A 146 0.11 0.20 2.93
CA ARG A 146 -0.69 0.27 4.17
C ARG A 146 -0.40 1.51 5.00
N MET A 147 0.86 1.95 5.08
CA MET A 147 1.21 3.22 5.71
C MET A 147 0.58 4.40 4.97
N TYR A 148 0.54 4.38 3.64
CA TYR A 148 -0.09 5.46 2.87
C TYR A 148 -1.61 5.51 3.04
N ASN A 149 -2.25 4.35 3.22
CA ASN A 149 -3.69 4.28 3.55
C ASN A 149 -4.04 4.98 4.87
N GLN A 150 -3.09 5.11 5.81
CA GLN A 150 -3.30 5.87 7.05
C GLN A 150 -3.30 7.39 6.84
N ILE A 151 -2.72 7.85 5.74
CA ILE A 151 -2.59 9.28 5.42
C ILE A 151 -3.73 9.73 4.52
N THR A 152 -4.12 8.97 3.50
CA THR A 152 -5.05 9.49 2.49
C THR A 152 -5.85 8.40 1.80
N ASP A 153 -7.07 8.76 1.41
CA ASP A 153 -7.89 7.96 0.51
C ASP A 153 -7.40 8.02 -0.94
N PHE A 154 -6.49 8.93 -1.31
CA PHE A 154 -5.81 8.92 -2.62
C PHE A 154 -4.61 7.96 -2.62
N SER A 155 -4.87 6.70 -2.28
CA SER A 155 -3.88 5.63 -2.12
C SER A 155 -4.40 4.32 -2.71
N PHE A 156 -3.52 3.37 -3.01
CA PHE A 156 -3.96 2.02 -3.39
C PHE A 156 -4.15 1.17 -2.14
N ARG A 157 -5.26 0.43 -2.06
CA ARG A 157 -5.39 -0.67 -1.10
C ARG A 157 -4.66 -1.91 -1.62
N VAL A 158 -4.26 -2.78 -0.69
CA VAL A 158 -3.50 -4.00 -1.00
C VAL A 158 -4.05 -5.21 -0.26
N ARG A 159 -4.07 -6.37 -0.94
CA ARG A 159 -4.53 -7.63 -0.37
C ARG A 159 -3.37 -8.63 -0.31
N PRO A 160 -2.89 -9.01 0.88
CA PRO A 160 -1.86 -10.05 1.00
C PRO A 160 -2.39 -11.42 0.58
N LEU A 161 -1.51 -12.20 -0.05
CA LEU A 161 -1.74 -13.57 -0.48
C LEU A 161 -0.65 -14.51 0.04
N SER A 162 -1.05 -15.76 0.31
CA SER A 162 -0.15 -16.92 0.23
C SER A 162 -0.49 -17.67 -1.04
N VAL A 163 0.45 -17.77 -1.98
CA VAL A 163 0.20 -18.33 -3.31
C VAL A 163 0.93 -19.66 -3.47
N THR A 164 0.17 -20.73 -3.69
CA THR A 164 0.67 -21.99 -4.22
C THR A 164 0.73 -21.89 -5.75
N TYR A 165 1.91 -22.04 -6.34
CA TYR A 165 2.09 -22.02 -7.81
C TYR A 165 2.09 -23.44 -8.34
N LYS A 166 1.00 -23.83 -9.02
CA LYS A 166 0.83 -25.15 -9.62
C LYS A 166 1.07 -25.08 -11.13
N ASP A 167 2.03 -25.86 -11.63
CA ASP A 167 2.30 -25.90 -13.07
C ASP A 167 1.26 -26.77 -13.80
N SER A 168 0.63 -26.23 -14.84
CA SER A 168 -0.42 -26.94 -15.59
C SER A 168 0.13 -28.07 -16.47
N GLU A 169 1.42 -28.06 -16.83
CA GLU A 169 2.05 -29.08 -17.67
C GLU A 169 2.66 -30.22 -16.84
N GLY A 170 2.51 -30.16 -15.51
CA GLY A 170 3.10 -31.11 -14.57
C GLY A 170 4.48 -30.67 -14.08
N GLY A 171 4.83 -31.17 -12.89
CA GLY A 171 6.03 -30.73 -12.17
C GLY A 171 5.78 -30.77 -10.66
N ARG A 172 6.78 -30.37 -9.89
CA ARG A 172 6.59 -30.18 -8.45
C ARG A 172 5.97 -28.81 -8.23
N ASP A 173 4.84 -28.77 -7.54
CA ASP A 173 4.22 -27.51 -7.07
C ASP A 173 5.26 -26.69 -6.33
N GLU A 174 5.26 -25.38 -6.56
CA GLU A 174 6.06 -24.50 -5.71
C GLU A 174 5.32 -24.30 -4.39
N GLU A 175 6.08 -24.37 -3.29
CA GLU A 175 5.60 -24.03 -1.95
C GLU A 175 4.96 -22.64 -1.92
N ASP A 176 4.11 -22.43 -0.93
CA ASP A 176 3.45 -21.16 -0.71
C ASP A 176 4.46 -20.01 -0.63
N ARG A 177 4.25 -19.00 -1.47
CA ARG A 177 5.03 -17.76 -1.45
C ARG A 177 4.14 -16.59 -1.14
N PHE A 178 4.68 -15.65 -0.38
CA PHE A 178 4.03 -14.38 -0.14
C PHE A 178 3.91 -13.61 -1.46
N ALA A 179 2.72 -13.11 -1.71
CA ALA A 179 2.43 -12.13 -2.75
C ALA A 179 1.42 -11.12 -2.21
N PHE A 180 1.16 -10.06 -2.97
CA PHE A 180 0.01 -9.20 -2.69
C PHE A 180 -0.58 -8.65 -3.98
N LEU A 181 -1.88 -8.39 -3.95
CA LEU A 181 -2.62 -7.72 -5.00
C LEU A 181 -2.69 -6.23 -4.70
N ILE A 182 -2.66 -5.41 -5.74
CA ILE A 182 -2.84 -3.95 -5.67
C ILE A 182 -4.18 -3.61 -6.32
N GLU A 183 -4.94 -2.74 -5.65
CA GLU A 183 -6.19 -2.17 -6.15
C GLU A 183 -6.03 -1.56 -7.56
N ASP A 184 -7.06 -1.66 -8.40
CA ASP A 184 -7.03 -1.02 -9.71
C ASP A 184 -7.16 0.52 -9.60
N ASP A 185 -6.47 1.26 -10.46
CA ASP A 185 -6.50 2.73 -10.41
C ASP A 185 -7.89 3.31 -10.74
N SER A 186 -8.71 2.56 -11.49
CA SER A 186 -10.11 2.91 -11.72
C SER A 186 -10.94 2.81 -10.44
N ASP A 187 -10.64 1.85 -9.57
CA ASP A 187 -11.35 1.67 -8.30
C ASP A 187 -10.93 2.71 -7.26
N VAL A 188 -9.65 3.08 -7.22
CA VAL A 188 -9.18 4.25 -6.45
C VAL A 188 -9.92 5.52 -6.88
N GLY A 189 -10.07 5.73 -8.18
CA GLY A 189 -10.87 6.86 -8.69
C GLY A 189 -12.32 6.79 -8.20
N LYS A 190 -13.00 5.66 -8.41
CA LYS A 190 -14.42 5.49 -8.05
C LYS A 190 -14.69 5.73 -6.56
N ARG A 191 -13.84 5.20 -5.66
CA ARG A 191 -14.05 5.35 -4.21
C ARG A 191 -13.78 6.76 -3.68
N ASN A 192 -13.18 7.63 -4.51
CA ASN A 192 -12.97 9.05 -4.24
C ASN A 192 -13.89 9.95 -5.09
N ASP A 193 -14.93 9.39 -5.72
CA ASP A 193 -15.85 10.12 -6.62
C ASP A 193 -15.17 10.75 -7.86
N LEU A 194 -14.02 10.21 -8.27
CA LEU A 194 -13.23 10.66 -9.42
C LEU A 194 -13.07 9.54 -10.46
N ARG A 195 -12.35 9.82 -11.54
CA ARG A 195 -11.98 8.83 -12.56
C ARG A 195 -10.51 8.95 -12.91
N LYS A 196 -9.93 7.84 -13.39
CA LYS A 196 -8.58 7.82 -13.96
C LYS A 196 -8.46 8.90 -15.04
N LEU A 197 -7.37 9.65 -14.98
CA LEU A 197 -6.99 10.67 -15.95
C LEU A 197 -5.71 10.25 -16.67
N GLU A 198 -5.77 10.16 -18.00
CA GLU A 198 -4.62 9.89 -18.86
C GLU A 198 -4.34 11.13 -19.71
N ILE A 199 -3.28 11.85 -19.37
CA ILE A 199 -2.81 13.04 -20.09
C ILE A 199 -1.29 13.03 -20.17
N PRO A 200 -0.67 13.62 -21.21
CA PRO A 200 0.77 13.50 -21.41
C PRO A 200 1.61 14.27 -20.37
N ARG A 201 1.07 15.37 -19.81
CA ARG A 201 1.76 16.23 -18.85
C ARG A 201 0.80 16.91 -17.89
N VAL A 202 1.31 17.25 -16.71
CA VAL A 202 0.60 18.01 -15.68
C VAL A 202 1.42 19.25 -15.31
N ARG A 203 0.76 20.39 -15.09
CA ARG A 203 1.39 21.56 -14.48
C ARG A 203 1.25 21.47 -12.96
N THR A 204 2.24 21.95 -12.22
CA THR A 204 2.19 21.99 -10.74
C THR A 204 0.94 22.69 -10.21
N SER A 205 0.44 23.71 -10.92
CA SER A 205 -0.79 24.44 -10.58
C SER A 205 -2.08 23.64 -10.75
N GLN A 206 -2.06 22.53 -11.49
CA GLN A 206 -3.22 21.66 -11.68
C GLN A 206 -3.29 20.56 -10.62
N LEU A 207 -2.22 20.33 -9.87
CA LEU A 207 -2.21 19.33 -8.81
C LEU A 207 -2.89 19.88 -7.55
N GLU A 208 -3.78 19.12 -6.93
CA GLU A 208 -4.43 19.49 -5.68
C GLU A 208 -3.38 19.60 -4.57
N LYS A 209 -3.25 20.80 -3.99
CA LYS A 209 -2.06 21.18 -3.22
C LYS A 209 -1.93 20.41 -1.90
N PRO A 210 -2.96 20.32 -1.03
CA PRO A 210 -2.94 19.45 0.14
C PRO A 210 -2.51 18.01 -0.16
N THR A 211 -3.16 17.35 -1.12
CA THR A 211 -2.86 15.97 -1.51
C THR A 211 -1.44 15.85 -2.04
N SER A 212 -0.95 16.84 -2.79
CA SER A 212 0.41 16.85 -3.33
C SER A 212 1.48 17.00 -2.24
N SER A 213 1.21 17.77 -1.19
CA SER A 213 2.08 17.88 -0.02
C SER A 213 2.10 16.58 0.77
N GLU A 214 0.95 15.95 1.00
CA GLU A 214 0.84 14.64 1.65
C GLU A 214 1.58 13.56 0.84
N PHE A 215 1.35 13.52 -0.48
CA PHE A 215 2.05 12.64 -1.42
C PHE A 215 3.57 12.83 -1.33
N ALA A 216 4.05 14.07 -1.42
CA ALA A 216 5.49 14.34 -1.44
C ALA A 216 6.16 14.03 -0.10
N LEU A 217 5.47 14.30 1.01
CA LEU A 217 5.97 13.99 2.35
C LEU A 217 5.92 12.48 2.63
N PHE A 218 4.94 11.76 2.09
CA PHE A 218 4.91 10.29 2.13
C PHE A 218 6.10 9.70 1.36
N GLN A 219 6.34 10.14 0.13
CA GLN A 219 7.49 9.68 -0.66
C GLN A 219 8.81 9.99 0.06
N TYR A 220 8.92 11.15 0.73
CA TYR A 220 10.06 11.47 1.57
C TYR A 220 10.19 10.54 2.79
N MET A 221 9.08 10.23 3.47
CA MET A 221 9.03 9.31 4.61
C MET A 221 9.63 7.95 4.26
N ILE A 222 9.19 7.35 3.16
CA ILE A 222 9.68 6.03 2.72
C ILE A 222 11.01 6.10 1.96
N GLY A 223 11.57 7.30 1.74
CA GLY A 223 12.82 7.49 1.00
C GLY A 223 12.68 7.14 -0.48
N ASN A 224 11.50 7.35 -1.07
CA ASN A 224 11.25 7.13 -2.49
C ASN A 224 11.51 8.40 -3.30
N THR A 225 12.50 8.34 -4.17
CA THR A 225 12.84 9.42 -5.09
C THR A 225 12.51 9.10 -6.55
N ASP A 226 12.03 7.90 -6.84
CA ASP A 226 11.77 7.41 -8.20
C ASP A 226 10.32 7.70 -8.61
N TRP A 227 9.97 8.97 -8.77
CA TRP A 227 8.64 9.39 -9.20
C TRP A 227 8.66 10.76 -9.89
N SER A 228 7.65 11.02 -10.72
CA SER A 228 7.41 12.32 -11.34
C SER A 228 5.93 12.50 -11.67
N ALA A 229 5.21 13.34 -10.91
CA ALA A 229 3.78 13.62 -11.11
C ALA A 229 3.48 14.62 -12.24
N LEU A 230 4.49 15.10 -12.97
CA LEU A 230 4.33 16.13 -14.02
C LEU A 230 4.54 15.59 -15.43
N ALA A 231 5.32 14.53 -15.57
CA ALA A 231 5.61 13.85 -16.82
C ALA A 231 6.17 12.45 -16.53
N GLY A 232 5.97 11.52 -17.46
CA GLY A 232 6.56 10.19 -17.44
C GLY A 232 7.49 9.96 -18.64
N PRO A 233 8.11 8.77 -18.72
CA PRO A 233 8.88 8.34 -19.90
C PRO A 233 7.98 8.09 -21.12
N ASP A 234 6.71 7.77 -20.92
CA ASP A 234 5.72 7.66 -22.01
C ASP A 234 5.28 9.06 -22.46
N PRO A 235 5.42 9.42 -23.75
CA PRO A 235 5.00 10.73 -24.27
C PRO A 235 3.48 10.94 -24.28
N LYS A 236 2.69 9.88 -24.11
CA LYS A 236 1.21 9.91 -24.14
C LYS A 236 0.58 9.82 -22.76
N GLU A 237 1.28 9.23 -21.79
CA GLU A 237 0.80 9.04 -20.42
C GLU A 237 1.80 9.66 -19.42
N CYS A 238 1.41 10.76 -18.77
CA CYS A 238 1.95 11.07 -17.46
C CYS A 238 1.52 9.93 -16.53
N CYS A 239 2.38 9.38 -15.70
CA CYS A 239 3.50 9.98 -15.02
C CYS A 239 4.54 8.88 -14.73
N HIS A 240 5.67 9.21 -14.09
CA HIS A 240 6.58 8.17 -13.58
C HIS A 240 6.17 7.76 -12.16
N ASN A 241 5.77 6.51 -11.95
CA ASN A 241 5.33 5.94 -10.66
C ASN A 241 4.22 6.74 -9.92
N VAL A 242 3.36 7.40 -10.69
CA VAL A 242 2.16 8.11 -10.20
C VAL A 242 0.98 7.81 -11.12
N LYS A 243 -0.19 7.56 -10.54
CA LYS A 243 -1.48 7.58 -11.27
C LYS A 243 -2.23 8.86 -10.95
N LEU A 244 -3.06 9.31 -11.88
CA LEU A 244 -3.82 10.55 -11.76
C LEU A 244 -5.31 10.25 -11.73
N VAL A 245 -6.03 10.89 -10.81
CA VAL A 245 -7.49 10.88 -10.78
C VAL A 245 -8.01 12.30 -10.73
N ALA A 246 -9.13 12.53 -11.41
CA ALA A 246 -9.76 13.86 -11.56
C ALA A 246 -11.27 13.71 -11.85
N PRO A 247 -12.05 14.81 -11.82
CA PRO A 247 -13.43 14.81 -12.26
C PRO A 247 -13.56 14.32 -13.72
N ARG A 248 -14.73 13.79 -14.06
CA ARG A 248 -15.05 13.38 -15.44
C ARG A 248 -16.44 13.91 -15.83
N PRO A 249 -16.56 14.77 -16.86
CA PRO A 249 -15.48 15.27 -17.73
C PRO A 249 -14.43 16.09 -16.96
N PHE A 250 -13.20 16.13 -17.49
CA PHE A 250 -12.11 16.93 -16.95
C PHE A 250 -12.06 18.25 -17.71
N GLU A 251 -12.24 19.36 -17.00
CA GLU A 251 -12.42 20.69 -17.56
C GLU A 251 -11.31 21.66 -17.13
N GLU A 252 -11.25 22.83 -17.76
CA GLU A 252 -10.31 23.86 -17.36
C GLU A 252 -10.64 24.39 -15.95
N GLY A 253 -9.65 24.39 -15.06
CA GLY A 253 -9.81 24.78 -13.67
C GLY A 253 -9.99 23.60 -12.71
N ASP A 254 -10.24 22.39 -13.23
CA ASP A 254 -10.26 21.18 -12.41
C ASP A 254 -8.88 20.85 -11.85
N MET A 255 -8.88 20.35 -10.62
CA MET A 255 -7.69 19.85 -9.95
C MET A 255 -7.46 18.37 -10.24
N ILE A 256 -6.22 17.94 -10.06
CA ILE A 256 -5.75 16.58 -10.29
C ILE A 256 -5.15 16.04 -8.99
N TRP A 257 -5.57 14.85 -8.59
CA TRP A 257 -5.06 14.17 -7.41
C TRP A 257 -4.04 13.10 -7.80
N PRO A 258 -2.77 13.24 -7.34
CA PRO A 258 -1.75 12.23 -7.58
C PRO A 258 -1.89 11.05 -6.61
N VAL A 259 -1.85 9.83 -7.15
CA VAL A 259 -1.88 8.57 -6.39
C VAL A 259 -0.54 7.87 -6.55
N ALA A 260 0.18 7.70 -5.44
CA ALA A 260 1.51 7.09 -5.41
C ALA A 260 1.43 5.58 -5.64
N TYR A 261 2.32 5.03 -6.47
CA TYR A 261 2.50 3.58 -6.64
C TYR A 261 3.95 3.24 -6.94
N ASP A 262 4.28 1.94 -6.94
CA ASP A 262 5.62 1.40 -7.19
C ASP A 262 6.62 1.82 -6.11
N PHE A 263 6.61 1.10 -4.99
CA PHE A 263 7.43 1.42 -3.81
C PHE A 263 8.65 0.50 -3.64
N ASP A 264 8.92 -0.37 -4.60
CA ASP A 264 9.99 -1.38 -4.51
C ASP A 264 11.39 -0.75 -4.54
N VAL A 265 11.57 0.42 -5.15
CA VAL A 265 12.83 1.21 -5.19
C VAL A 265 12.93 2.24 -4.04
N SER A 266 12.17 2.07 -2.96
CA SER A 266 12.19 3.00 -1.83
C SER A 266 13.28 2.67 -0.79
N GLY A 267 13.73 3.70 -0.06
CA GLY A 267 14.69 3.56 1.04
C GLY A 267 14.23 2.69 2.21
N ILE A 268 12.91 2.53 2.43
CA ILE A 268 12.41 1.61 3.46
C ILE A 268 12.53 0.15 3.04
N VAL A 269 12.35 -0.15 1.75
CA VAL A 269 12.52 -1.49 1.19
C VAL A 269 14.01 -1.83 1.13
N ASP A 270 14.84 -0.92 0.61
CA ASP A 270 16.31 -1.07 0.54
C ASP A 270 16.70 -2.42 -0.09
N ALA A 271 16.06 -2.73 -1.23
CA ALA A 271 16.33 -3.96 -1.97
C ALA A 271 17.68 -3.86 -2.71
N PRO A 272 18.44 -4.96 -2.81
CA PRO A 272 19.83 -4.93 -3.30
C PRO A 272 19.99 -4.53 -4.77
N TYR A 273 18.90 -4.60 -5.55
CA TYR A 273 18.88 -4.21 -6.96
C TYR A 273 18.53 -2.72 -7.18
N THR A 274 18.32 -1.96 -6.10
CA THR A 274 17.86 -0.57 -6.18
C THR A 274 19.02 0.42 -6.18
N ALA A 275 18.86 1.49 -6.94
CA ALA A 275 19.79 2.61 -6.98
C ALA A 275 18.99 3.92 -7.12
N PRO A 276 19.45 5.04 -6.53
CA PRO A 276 18.82 6.32 -6.76
C PRO A 276 18.82 6.69 -8.25
N PRO A 277 17.79 7.40 -8.73
CA PRO A 277 17.84 8.01 -10.05
C PRO A 277 19.06 8.93 -10.20
N GLU A 278 19.64 8.96 -11.39
CA GLU A 278 20.80 9.79 -11.71
C GLU A 278 20.48 11.29 -11.54
N GLY A 279 21.50 12.09 -11.25
CA GLY A 279 21.39 13.55 -11.18
C GLY A 279 20.72 14.11 -9.91
N LEU A 280 20.36 13.26 -8.93
CA LEU A 280 19.74 13.71 -7.67
C LEU A 280 20.73 14.07 -6.55
N GLY A 281 22.01 13.75 -6.72
CA GLY A 281 23.05 14.05 -5.73
C GLY A 281 22.96 13.23 -4.44
N ILE A 282 22.24 12.12 -4.46
CA ILE A 282 22.21 11.11 -3.38
C ILE A 282 22.89 9.82 -3.84
N ASN A 283 23.54 9.13 -2.91
CA ASN A 283 24.36 7.95 -3.19
C ASN A 283 23.69 6.63 -2.78
N SER A 284 22.55 6.69 -2.10
CA SER A 284 21.79 5.52 -1.66
C SER A 284 20.31 5.85 -1.57
N VAL A 285 19.44 4.88 -1.89
CA VAL A 285 17.98 5.01 -1.75
C VAL A 285 17.55 5.29 -0.30
N THR A 286 18.40 4.94 0.68
CA THR A 286 18.17 5.24 2.10
C THR A 286 18.44 6.70 2.47
N GLN A 287 19.07 7.49 1.59
CA GLN A 287 19.25 8.93 1.77
C GLN A 287 17.99 9.65 1.31
N ARG A 288 17.22 10.17 2.26
CA ARG A 288 15.99 10.91 1.94
C ARG A 288 16.30 12.22 1.22
N LEU A 289 15.56 12.47 0.14
CA LEU A 289 15.57 13.72 -0.60
C LEU A 289 14.12 14.16 -0.81
N TYR A 290 13.75 15.35 -0.30
CA TYR A 290 12.42 15.89 -0.51
C TYR A 290 12.26 16.33 -1.97
N ARG A 291 11.18 15.90 -2.62
CA ARG A 291 10.93 16.14 -4.05
C ARG A 291 9.57 16.82 -4.33
N GLY A 292 8.92 17.36 -3.31
CA GLY A 292 7.69 18.15 -3.46
C GLY A 292 7.94 19.51 -4.11
N TYR A 293 6.87 20.25 -4.39
CA TYR A 293 6.92 21.50 -5.15
C TYR A 293 6.81 22.73 -4.26
N CYS A 294 7.60 23.77 -4.53
CA CYS A 294 7.55 25.03 -3.77
C CYS A 294 6.19 25.73 -3.93
N ALA A 295 5.53 25.54 -5.08
CA ALA A 295 4.18 26.02 -5.34
C ALA A 295 3.10 25.46 -4.38
N HIS A 296 3.42 24.41 -3.63
CA HIS A 296 2.51 23.76 -2.66
C HIS A 296 2.93 23.98 -1.20
N SER A 297 4.00 24.76 -0.97
CA SER A 297 4.59 25.00 0.37
C SER A 297 3.58 25.49 1.41
N GLU A 298 2.55 26.24 1.00
CA GLU A 298 1.48 26.73 1.89
C GLU A 298 0.70 25.60 2.58
N THR A 299 0.63 24.42 1.97
CA THR A 299 -0.11 23.25 2.50
C THR A 299 0.79 22.26 3.25
N LEU A 300 2.10 22.49 3.23
CA LEU A 300 3.09 21.60 3.81
C LEU A 300 3.06 21.56 5.35
N PRO A 301 2.77 22.65 6.08
CA PRO A 301 2.56 22.59 7.54
C PRO A 301 1.38 21.70 7.94
N ALA A 302 0.26 21.76 7.21
CA ALA A 302 -0.90 20.90 7.47
C ALA A 302 -0.57 19.44 7.20
N ALA A 303 0.15 19.15 6.11
CA ALA A 303 0.66 17.81 5.83
C ALA A 303 1.60 17.31 6.94
N ARG A 304 2.55 18.15 7.41
CA ARG A 304 3.43 17.81 8.54
C ARG A 304 2.62 17.41 9.77
N GLN A 305 1.64 18.24 10.16
CA GLN A 305 0.81 17.95 11.33
C GLN A 305 0.05 16.64 11.19
N LYS A 306 -0.54 16.38 10.02
CA LYS A 306 -1.25 15.13 9.74
C LYS A 306 -0.36 13.89 9.93
N PHE A 307 0.90 13.94 9.48
CA PHE A 307 1.83 12.83 9.70
C PHE A 307 2.19 12.67 11.17
N LEU A 308 2.43 13.77 11.90
CA LEU A 308 2.68 13.71 13.34
C LEU A 308 1.51 13.07 14.09
N ASP A 309 0.28 13.45 13.75
CA ASP A 309 -0.94 12.88 14.34
C ASP A 309 -1.09 11.39 14.01
N LYS A 310 -0.65 10.97 12.81
CA LYS A 310 -0.67 9.58 12.33
C LYS A 310 0.56 8.76 12.70
N LYS A 311 1.49 9.29 13.51
CA LYS A 311 2.73 8.60 13.89
C LYS A 311 2.46 7.23 14.53
N ALA A 312 1.54 7.16 15.49
CA ALA A 312 1.20 5.90 16.16
C ALA A 312 0.57 4.89 15.18
N ASP A 313 -0.40 5.32 14.38
CA ASP A 313 -1.08 4.48 13.39
C ASP A 313 -0.08 3.90 12.37
N ILE A 314 0.85 4.73 11.87
CA ILE A 314 1.88 4.31 10.91
C ILE A 314 2.85 3.30 11.52
N LEU A 315 3.28 3.49 12.77
CA LEU A 315 4.17 2.54 13.43
C LEU A 315 3.45 1.21 13.72
N ALA A 316 2.16 1.24 14.05
CA ALA A 316 1.35 0.05 14.28
C ALA A 316 1.19 -0.83 13.03
N VAL A 317 1.36 -0.27 11.82
CA VAL A 317 1.35 -1.07 10.56
C VAL A 317 2.40 -2.19 10.60
N PHE A 318 3.59 -1.96 11.19
CA PHE A 318 4.63 -2.99 11.32
C PHE A 318 4.31 -4.05 12.38
N ASP A 319 3.46 -3.72 13.35
CA ASP A 319 3.02 -4.67 14.39
C ASP A 319 1.92 -5.60 13.90
N SER A 320 1.14 -5.15 12.92
CA SER A 320 0.04 -5.92 12.35
C SER A 320 0.45 -7.06 11.41
N ASP A 321 1.72 -7.15 11.00
CA ASP A 321 2.18 -8.15 10.02
C ASP A 321 3.26 -9.08 10.60
N GLU A 322 2.84 -10.30 10.95
CA GLU A 322 3.71 -11.32 11.55
C GLU A 322 4.75 -11.90 10.59
N ARG A 323 4.62 -11.67 9.27
CA ARG A 323 5.57 -12.18 8.26
C ARG A 323 6.85 -11.36 8.22
N LEU A 324 6.83 -10.13 8.74
CA LEU A 324 8.01 -9.29 8.82
C LEU A 324 8.89 -9.76 9.98
N ASN A 325 10.08 -10.28 9.65
CA ASN A 325 10.98 -10.77 10.69
C ASN A 325 11.51 -9.62 11.57
N ALA A 326 11.94 -9.96 12.79
CA ALA A 326 12.37 -8.98 13.79
C ALA A 326 13.48 -8.04 13.31
N ARG A 327 14.41 -8.52 12.47
CA ARG A 327 15.52 -7.72 11.94
C ARG A 327 15.02 -6.69 10.93
N SER A 328 14.19 -7.12 9.96
CA SER A 328 13.59 -6.25 8.96
C SER A 328 12.70 -5.20 9.63
N LYS A 329 11.86 -5.63 10.58
CA LYS A 329 10.99 -4.77 11.38
C LYS A 329 11.77 -3.69 12.12
N LYS A 330 12.80 -4.08 12.89
CA LYS A 330 13.65 -3.12 13.62
C LYS A 330 14.37 -2.14 12.69
N ARG A 331 14.78 -2.57 11.49
CA ARG A 331 15.38 -1.67 10.49
C ARG A 331 14.36 -0.67 9.96
N ALA A 332 13.17 -1.14 9.56
CA ALA A 332 12.11 -0.32 9.01
C ALA A 332 11.57 0.70 10.02
N LEU A 333 11.31 0.27 11.26
CA LEU A 333 10.88 1.15 12.36
C LEU A 333 11.88 2.29 12.58
N ARG A 334 13.17 1.99 12.77
CA ARG A 334 14.21 3.03 12.90
C ARG A 334 14.31 3.93 11.68
N PHE A 335 14.06 3.40 10.48
CA PHE A 335 14.05 4.22 9.28
C PHE A 335 12.93 5.27 9.40
N ILE A 336 11.70 4.84 9.70
CA ILE A 336 10.52 5.68 9.87
C ILE A 336 10.64 6.64 11.07
N GLU A 337 11.16 6.19 12.21
CA GLU A 337 11.40 7.03 13.39
C GLU A 337 12.31 8.23 13.04
N ARG A 338 13.39 8.01 12.29
CA ARG A 338 14.25 9.11 11.81
C ARG A 338 13.56 10.11 10.87
N PHE A 339 12.45 9.73 10.23
CA PHE A 339 11.63 10.70 9.51
C PHE A 339 10.82 11.55 10.49
N TYR A 340 10.27 10.94 11.54
CA TYR A 340 9.55 11.68 12.57
C TYR A 340 10.47 12.61 13.37
N ASP A 341 11.72 12.22 13.65
CA ASP A 341 12.70 13.12 14.27
C ASP A 341 12.86 14.43 13.45
N ILE A 342 12.83 14.33 12.10
CA ILE A 342 12.89 15.49 11.20
C ILE A 342 11.59 16.30 11.24
N LEU A 343 10.43 15.64 11.35
CA LEU A 343 9.15 16.33 11.45
C LEU A 343 8.92 16.96 12.83
N GLU A 344 9.54 16.48 13.89
CA GLU A 344 9.35 17.01 15.24
C GLU A 344 10.25 18.23 15.51
N ASP A 345 11.38 18.36 14.79
CA ASP A 345 12.28 19.51 14.87
C ASP A 345 12.02 20.53 13.75
N ASP A 346 11.64 21.76 14.13
CA ASP A 346 11.32 22.83 13.18
C ASP A 346 12.50 23.20 12.26
N GLY A 347 13.72 23.17 12.79
CA GLY A 347 14.93 23.53 12.03
C GLY A 347 15.29 22.47 11.00
N ASP A 348 15.18 21.19 11.34
CA ASP A 348 15.39 20.08 10.43
C ASP A 348 14.28 20.00 9.39
N PHE A 349 13.02 20.20 9.76
CA PHE A 349 11.92 20.28 8.81
C PHE A 349 12.14 21.40 7.79
N GLU A 350 12.48 22.60 8.24
CA GLU A 350 12.77 23.74 7.36
C GLU A 350 13.94 23.42 6.42
N ARG A 351 15.06 22.89 6.95
CA ARG A 351 16.28 22.62 6.16
C ARG A 351 16.17 21.47 5.18
N ARG A 352 15.45 20.41 5.54
CA ARG A 352 15.44 19.15 4.79
C ARG A 352 14.20 18.99 3.90
N VAL A 353 13.14 19.73 4.20
CA VAL A 353 11.86 19.64 3.50
C VAL A 353 11.52 20.98 2.84
N VAL A 354 11.25 22.03 3.62
CA VAL A 354 10.74 23.32 3.10
C VAL A 354 11.72 23.94 2.10
N MET A 355 12.99 24.14 2.49
CA MET A 355 14.02 24.72 1.63
C MET A 355 14.51 23.80 0.50
N LYS A 356 14.05 22.54 0.47
CA LYS A 356 14.42 21.54 -0.55
C LYS A 356 13.35 21.31 -1.60
N CYS A 357 12.22 22.02 -1.53
CA CYS A 357 11.19 21.95 -2.54
C CYS A 357 11.73 22.29 -3.95
N ARG A 358 11.13 21.68 -4.97
CA ARG A 358 11.43 21.92 -6.38
C ARG A 358 10.64 23.13 -6.87
N LYS A 359 11.31 24.02 -7.60
CA LYS A 359 10.69 25.19 -8.22
C LYS A 359 9.85 24.81 -9.43
#